data_AF-A0A7C5NWX6-F1
#
_entry.id   AF-A0A7C5NWX6-F1
#
_cell.length_a   1.000
_cell.length_b   1.000
_cell.length_c   1.000
_cell.angle_alpha   90.00
_cell.angle_beta   90.00
_cell.angle_gamma   90.00
#
_symmetry.space_group_name_H-M   'P 1'
#
loop_
_entity.id
_entity.type
_entity.pdbx_description
1 polymer ?
#
loop_
_entity_poly.entity_id
_entity_poly.type
_entity_poly.pdbx_seq_one_letter_code
_entity_poly.pdbx_strand_id
1 'polypeptide(L)'
;MFQGTLLVKNVAEDMLKALRVPAEKLGRHGLESIKERVVFLEELLSPLPEPEVLKNALLTGFTEVLGIEPIPSQLTDREREIYNELIKLFSSDEWIYKIDNPSSRKGTLTGVSRADGVVRAAAHVEVDKKLVTSVQFWGDFFVTPKRIIPDLEASLKFIPANPKKAREKVDEFFVKNKFDFIGVSPKNFADALSMAIEKIELVRRGLTFEETNNIMFANIDLRRIEEYDFEYFLFPYCSKLVGCAWRHDVDCPMCGQCSVGEGYEIALASGLKPMTITSFEHLVQTHRWLRKKGVKGYIGSCCEEFFVKHKDEFDGSGLNIILVRIDSATCYELSQAKAAYRGEFESQTELNLKLIRKTLGLIRPRKSITAE
;
A
#
# COMPACT_ATOMS: atom_id res chain seq x y z
N MET A 1 25.26 -4.99 -12.81
CA MET A 1 25.01 -3.74 -13.53
C MET A 1 24.50 -2.74 -12.51
N PHE A 2 25.25 -1.67 -12.28
CA PHE A 2 24.82 -0.54 -11.46
C PHE A 2 24.37 0.57 -12.41
N GLN A 3 23.28 1.23 -12.07
CA GLN A 3 22.75 2.37 -12.81
C GLN A 3 22.29 3.43 -11.79
N GLY A 4 22.34 4.70 -12.18
CA GLY A 4 21.92 5.81 -11.35
C GLY A 4 21.33 6.94 -12.19
N THR A 5 20.61 7.84 -11.52
CA THR A 5 19.95 8.98 -12.15
C THR A 5 20.50 10.27 -11.55
N LEU A 6 20.94 11.20 -12.40
CA LEU A 6 21.26 12.57 -12.00
C LEU A 6 20.05 13.47 -12.29
N LEU A 7 19.50 14.08 -11.24
CA LEU A 7 18.36 15.00 -11.36
C LEU A 7 18.86 16.38 -11.79
N VAL A 8 18.74 16.71 -13.08
CA VAL A 8 19.31 17.95 -13.64
C VAL A 8 18.38 19.15 -13.44
N LYS A 9 17.15 19.05 -13.94
CA LYS A 9 16.13 20.10 -13.87
C LYS A 9 15.05 19.72 -12.86
N ASN A 10 14.47 20.72 -12.19
CA ASN A 10 13.42 20.56 -11.20
C ASN A 10 12.12 20.13 -11.87
N VAL A 11 11.92 18.81 -11.88
CA VAL A 11 10.70 18.14 -12.35
C VAL A 11 9.99 17.44 -11.19
N ALA A 12 10.18 17.92 -9.96
CA ALA A 12 9.63 17.29 -8.74
C ALA A 12 8.11 17.08 -8.83
N GLU A 13 7.40 18.08 -9.38
CA GLU A 13 5.96 18.01 -9.54
C GLU A 13 5.54 16.93 -10.53
N ASP A 14 6.18 16.88 -11.71
CA ASP A 14 5.88 15.87 -12.73
C ASP A 14 6.25 14.46 -12.28
N MET A 15 7.33 14.30 -11.51
CA MET A 15 7.69 13.04 -10.88
C MET A 15 6.59 12.56 -9.92
N LEU A 16 6.11 13.44 -9.04
CA LEU A 16 5.04 13.08 -8.11
C LEU A 16 3.74 12.70 -8.81
N LYS A 17 3.39 13.45 -9.86
CA LYS A 17 2.25 13.19 -10.73
C LYS A 17 2.34 11.81 -11.40
N ALA A 18 3.49 11.50 -11.99
CA ALA A 18 3.71 10.21 -12.67
C ALA A 18 3.70 9.01 -11.70
N LEU A 19 4.20 9.19 -10.47
CA LEU A 19 4.24 8.15 -9.44
C LEU A 19 2.89 7.89 -8.76
N ARG A 20 1.83 8.62 -9.13
CA ARG A 20 0.46 8.49 -8.59
C ARG A 20 0.43 8.49 -7.05
N VAL A 21 1.27 9.32 -6.42
CA VAL A 21 1.25 9.43 -4.97
C VAL A 21 -0.09 9.99 -4.47
N PRO A 22 -0.57 9.61 -3.27
CA PRO A 22 -1.77 10.20 -2.69
C PRO A 22 -1.68 11.73 -2.68
N ALA A 23 -2.79 12.40 -2.95
CA ALA A 23 -2.83 13.85 -3.12
C ALA A 23 -2.45 14.65 -1.86
N GLU A 24 -2.58 14.08 -0.67
CA GLU A 24 -2.02 14.62 0.57
C GLU A 24 -0.49 14.87 0.47
N LYS A 25 0.22 14.10 -0.37
CA LYS A 25 1.64 14.29 -0.69
C LYS A 25 1.90 15.16 -1.93
N LEU A 26 0.86 15.62 -2.62
CA LEU A 26 0.96 16.58 -3.73
C LEU A 26 0.81 18.03 -3.25
N GLY A 27 0.26 18.24 -2.05
CA GLY A 27 0.18 19.57 -1.42
C GLY A 27 1.55 20.17 -1.10
N ARG A 28 1.59 21.45 -0.68
CA ARG A 28 2.84 22.19 -0.39
C ARG A 28 3.81 21.40 0.50
N HIS A 29 3.29 20.78 1.56
CA HIS A 29 4.09 19.96 2.48
C HIS A 29 4.71 18.72 1.84
N GLY A 30 4.06 18.12 0.84
CA GLY A 30 4.59 16.97 0.13
C GLY A 30 5.67 17.34 -0.89
N LEU A 31 5.51 18.48 -1.57
CA LEU A 31 6.54 19.06 -2.42
C LEU A 31 7.77 19.51 -1.60
N GLU A 32 7.55 20.14 -0.45
CA GLU A 32 8.60 20.49 0.51
C GLU A 32 9.35 19.26 0.98
N SER A 33 8.64 18.18 1.36
CA SER A 33 9.27 16.94 1.79
C SER A 33 10.18 16.28 0.73
N ILE A 34 9.89 16.47 -0.56
CA ILE A 34 10.80 16.04 -1.63
C ILE A 34 11.98 16.98 -1.75
N LYS A 35 11.76 18.30 -1.78
CA LYS A 35 12.84 19.30 -1.85
C LYS A 35 13.80 19.20 -0.66
N GLU A 36 13.35 18.69 0.49
CA GLU A 36 14.20 18.41 1.65
C GLU A 36 15.12 17.18 1.45
N ARG A 37 14.80 16.28 0.53
CA ARG A 37 15.48 14.98 0.36
C ARG A 37 16.23 14.82 -0.96
N VAL A 38 15.82 15.56 -1.99
CA VAL A 38 16.48 15.55 -3.29
C VAL A 38 16.83 16.99 -3.67
N VAL A 39 17.97 17.13 -4.34
CA VAL A 39 18.42 18.39 -4.90
C VAL A 39 18.57 18.24 -6.41
N PHE A 40 18.17 19.26 -7.14
CA PHE A 40 18.33 19.33 -8.58
C PHE A 40 19.60 20.10 -8.93
N LEU A 41 20.30 19.68 -9.97
CA LEU A 41 21.58 20.30 -10.33
C LEU A 41 21.45 21.80 -10.64
N GLU A 42 20.34 22.23 -11.23
CA GLU A 42 20.07 23.65 -11.53
C GLU A 42 19.94 24.54 -10.29
N GLU A 43 19.63 23.95 -9.14
CA GLU A 43 19.58 24.67 -7.86
C GLU A 43 20.98 24.90 -7.29
N LEU A 44 21.96 24.10 -7.74
CA LEU A 44 23.35 24.16 -7.30
C LEU A 44 24.26 24.88 -8.30
N LEU A 45 23.94 24.85 -9.59
CA LEU A 45 24.77 25.39 -10.67
C LEU A 45 23.96 26.32 -11.57
N SER A 46 24.45 27.56 -11.72
CA SER A 46 23.92 28.53 -12.67
C SER A 46 25.06 29.28 -13.39
N PRO A 47 25.08 29.30 -14.74
CA PRO A 47 24.13 28.64 -15.64
C PRO A 47 24.29 27.11 -15.63
N LEU A 48 23.21 26.40 -15.97
CA LEU A 48 23.25 24.95 -16.16
C LEU A 48 24.20 24.58 -17.32
N PRO A 49 25.18 23.67 -17.12
CA PRO A 49 26.02 23.20 -18.21
C PRO A 49 25.24 22.39 -19.26
N GLU A 50 25.75 22.40 -20.49
CA GLU A 50 25.24 21.55 -21.56
C GLU A 50 25.37 20.05 -21.21
N PRO A 51 24.46 19.17 -21.67
CA PRO A 51 24.46 17.75 -21.32
C PRO A 51 25.78 17.02 -21.58
N GLU A 52 26.49 17.37 -22.66
CA GLU A 52 27.80 16.76 -22.98
C GLU A 52 28.89 17.17 -21.98
N VAL A 53 28.84 18.40 -21.47
CA VAL A 53 29.76 18.86 -20.41
C VAL A 53 29.51 18.06 -19.14
N LEU A 54 28.25 17.81 -18.78
CA LEU A 54 27.90 16.99 -17.62
C LEU A 54 28.36 15.54 -17.77
N LYS A 55 28.15 14.92 -18.93
CA LYS A 55 28.61 13.55 -19.20
C LYS A 55 30.13 13.43 -19.10
N ASN A 56 30.86 14.39 -19.66
CA ASN A 56 32.32 14.41 -19.59
C ASN A 56 32.81 14.60 -18.15
N ALA A 57 32.18 15.50 -17.38
CA ALA A 57 32.53 15.69 -15.97
C ALA A 57 32.32 14.41 -15.14
N LEU A 58 31.20 13.70 -15.37
CA LEU A 58 30.96 12.39 -14.74
C LEU A 58 32.01 11.35 -15.16
N LEU A 59 32.36 11.29 -16.44
CA LEU A 59 33.36 10.38 -16.96
C LEU A 59 34.74 10.64 -16.33
N THR A 60 35.16 11.90 -16.26
CA THR A 60 36.40 12.31 -15.59
C THR A 60 36.40 11.86 -14.13
N GLY A 61 35.32 12.12 -13.38
CA GLY A 61 35.20 11.67 -12.00
C GLY A 61 35.28 10.14 -11.85
N PHE A 62 34.64 9.37 -12.74
CA PHE A 62 34.75 7.92 -12.72
C PHE A 62 36.16 7.42 -13.05
N THR A 63 36.83 8.01 -14.03
CA THR A 63 38.21 7.69 -14.39
C THR A 63 39.16 7.94 -13.21
N GLU A 64 39.04 9.09 -12.55
CA GLU A 64 39.88 9.46 -11.40
C GLU A 64 39.67 8.53 -10.21
N VAL A 65 38.41 8.26 -9.85
CA VAL A 65 38.07 7.48 -8.65
C VAL A 65 38.28 5.98 -8.85
N LEU A 66 37.91 5.45 -10.02
CA LEU A 66 38.02 4.00 -10.30
C LEU A 66 39.37 3.61 -10.90
N GLY A 67 40.18 4.58 -11.34
CA GLY A 67 41.47 4.32 -11.99
C GLY A 67 41.33 3.60 -13.33
N ILE A 68 40.28 3.92 -14.10
CA ILE A 68 39.97 3.27 -15.38
C ILE A 68 40.27 4.17 -16.58
N GLU A 69 40.68 3.55 -17.69
CA GLU A 69 40.80 4.22 -18.99
C GLU A 69 39.53 3.97 -19.82
N PRO A 70 38.67 5.00 -20.03
CA PRO A 70 37.45 4.83 -20.80
C PRO A 70 37.77 4.78 -22.30
N ILE A 71 37.25 3.76 -22.99
CA ILE A 71 37.37 3.63 -24.44
C ILE A 71 36.01 3.95 -25.06
N PRO A 72 35.88 5.08 -25.79
CA PRO A 72 34.65 5.38 -26.51
C PRO A 72 34.39 4.33 -27.59
N SER A 73 33.19 3.79 -27.62
CA SER A 73 32.74 2.90 -28.68
C SER A 73 31.33 3.28 -29.14
N GLN A 74 31.03 2.90 -30.38
CA GLN A 74 29.67 2.95 -30.92
C GLN A 74 29.11 1.53 -30.92
N LEU A 75 27.78 1.42 -30.94
CA LEU A 75 27.13 0.13 -31.17
C LEU A 75 27.58 -0.45 -32.50
N THR A 76 28.14 -1.66 -32.47
CA THR A 76 28.38 -2.49 -33.64
C THR A 76 27.07 -2.82 -34.35
N ASP A 77 27.13 -3.27 -35.60
CA ASP A 77 25.93 -3.68 -36.35
C ASP A 77 25.15 -4.77 -35.60
N ARG A 78 25.87 -5.72 -34.98
CA ARG A 78 25.24 -6.78 -34.18
C ARG A 78 24.57 -6.25 -32.91
N GLU A 79 25.20 -5.32 -32.19
CA GLU A 79 24.58 -4.71 -31.01
C GLU A 79 23.38 -3.84 -31.38
N ARG A 80 23.43 -3.17 -32.53
CA ARG A 80 22.32 -2.38 -33.08
C ARG A 80 21.14 -3.27 -33.45
N GLU A 81 21.38 -4.44 -34.05
CA GLU A 81 20.35 -5.46 -34.28
C GLU A 81 19.69 -5.89 -32.96
N ILE A 82 20.49 -6.28 -31.96
CA ILE A 82 19.99 -6.70 -30.63
C ILE A 82 19.21 -5.57 -29.97
N TYR A 83 19.70 -4.33 -30.01
CA TYR A 83 19.00 -3.16 -29.49
C TYR A 83 17.64 -2.99 -30.15
N ASN A 84 17.57 -3.08 -31.48
CA ASN A 84 16.33 -2.93 -32.25
C ASN A 84 15.32 -4.06 -31.99
N GLU A 85 15.78 -5.25 -31.63
CA GLU A 85 14.93 -6.35 -31.16
C GLU A 85 14.43 -6.10 -29.73
N LEU A 86 15.34 -5.78 -28.81
CA LEU A 86 15.01 -5.57 -27.40
C LEU A 86 14.14 -4.35 -27.16
N ILE A 87 14.32 -3.25 -27.90
CA ILE A 87 13.52 -2.04 -27.73
C ILE A 87 12.05 -2.30 -28.07
N LYS A 88 11.76 -3.17 -29.06
CA LYS A 88 10.39 -3.59 -29.38
C LYS A 88 9.75 -4.35 -28.24
N LEU A 89 10.51 -5.22 -27.57
CA LEU A 89 10.05 -5.92 -26.38
C LEU A 89 9.87 -4.97 -25.20
N PHE A 90 10.88 -4.15 -24.87
CA PHE A 90 10.85 -3.30 -23.67
C PHE A 90 9.84 -2.15 -23.74
N SER A 91 9.40 -1.78 -24.95
CA SER A 91 8.32 -0.81 -25.16
C SER A 91 6.95 -1.45 -25.36
N SER A 92 6.84 -2.79 -25.37
CA SER A 92 5.56 -3.46 -25.54
C SER A 92 4.74 -3.45 -24.24
N ASP A 93 3.41 -3.43 -24.38
CA ASP A 93 2.49 -3.58 -23.25
C ASP A 93 2.72 -4.90 -22.50
N GLU A 94 3.12 -5.97 -23.21
CA GLU A 94 3.47 -7.25 -22.60
C GLU A 94 4.62 -7.13 -21.62
N TRP A 95 5.62 -6.30 -21.90
CA TRP A 95 6.74 -6.06 -20.99
C TRP A 95 6.39 -5.06 -19.89
N ILE A 96 5.81 -3.92 -20.27
CA ILE A 96 5.47 -2.82 -19.35
C ILE A 96 4.45 -3.28 -18.31
N TYR A 97 3.43 -4.03 -18.73
CA TYR A 97 2.36 -4.54 -17.87
C TYR A 97 2.50 -6.04 -17.58
N LYS A 98 3.69 -6.61 -17.78
CA LYS A 98 3.98 -8.03 -17.53
C LYS A 98 3.54 -8.49 -16.13
N ILE A 99 3.77 -7.62 -15.15
CA ILE A 99 3.30 -7.80 -13.78
C ILE A 99 1.90 -7.19 -13.71
N ASP A 100 0.93 -7.99 -14.15
CA ASP A 100 -0.50 -7.68 -14.05
C ASP A 100 -0.90 -7.45 -12.59
N ASN A 101 -1.88 -6.56 -12.33
CA ASN A 101 -2.36 -6.31 -10.98
C ASN A 101 -3.09 -7.55 -10.46
N PRO A 102 -2.48 -8.35 -9.56
CA PRO A 102 -3.00 -9.69 -9.25
C PRO A 102 -4.36 -9.64 -8.55
N SER A 103 -4.69 -8.51 -7.91
CA SER A 103 -5.95 -8.29 -7.22
C SER A 103 -7.17 -8.27 -8.14
N SER A 104 -6.96 -8.07 -9.45
CA SER A 104 -8.03 -8.09 -10.47
C SER A 104 -8.50 -9.50 -10.83
N ARG A 105 -7.69 -10.52 -10.49
CA ARG A 105 -8.02 -11.92 -10.80
C ARG A 105 -9.02 -12.46 -9.80
N LYS A 106 -10.08 -13.08 -10.29
CA LYS A 106 -11.04 -13.81 -9.45
C LYS A 106 -10.28 -14.84 -8.61
N GLY A 107 -10.68 -15.00 -7.35
CA GLY A 107 -10.05 -15.97 -6.46
C GLY A 107 -8.75 -15.50 -5.80
N THR A 108 -8.37 -14.23 -5.94
CA THR A 108 -7.11 -13.73 -5.39
C THR A 108 -7.32 -12.91 -4.11
N LEU A 109 -6.55 -13.25 -3.08
CA LEU A 109 -6.43 -12.49 -1.84
C LEU A 109 -5.06 -11.81 -1.77
N THR A 110 -5.01 -10.61 -1.21
CA THR A 110 -3.81 -9.78 -1.16
C THR A 110 -3.44 -9.41 0.27
N GLY A 111 -2.14 -9.35 0.51
CA GLY A 111 -1.54 -8.95 1.78
C GLY A 111 -0.30 -8.09 1.55
N VAL A 112 0.04 -7.28 2.54
CA VAL A 112 1.17 -6.36 2.50
C VAL A 112 1.91 -6.42 3.81
N SER A 113 3.23 -6.58 3.74
CA SER A 113 4.12 -6.47 4.89
C SER A 113 4.98 -5.24 4.74
N ARG A 114 5.10 -4.48 5.83
CA ARG A 114 6.10 -3.44 6.01
C ARG A 114 6.95 -3.83 7.21
N ALA A 115 8.19 -4.20 6.95
CA ALA A 115 9.23 -4.33 7.97
C ALA A 115 10.37 -3.40 7.52
N ASP A 116 11.52 -3.94 7.10
CA ASP A 116 12.63 -3.16 6.54
C ASP A 116 12.32 -2.52 5.18
N GLY A 117 11.31 -3.05 4.49
CA GLY A 117 10.74 -2.54 3.24
C GLY A 117 9.35 -3.08 3.01
N VAL A 118 8.79 -2.85 1.83
CA VAL A 118 7.42 -3.22 1.48
C VAL A 118 7.39 -4.39 0.51
N VAL A 119 6.80 -5.50 0.95
CA VAL A 119 6.48 -6.65 0.09
C VAL A 119 4.98 -6.85 0.08
N ARG A 120 4.43 -7.04 -1.11
CA ARG A 120 3.05 -7.45 -1.33
C ARG A 120 3.00 -8.88 -1.83
N ALA A 121 1.96 -9.59 -1.41
CA ALA A 121 1.68 -10.94 -1.83
C ALA A 121 0.26 -11.04 -2.36
N ALA A 122 0.09 -11.83 -3.40
CA ALA A 122 -1.21 -12.22 -3.93
C ALA A 122 -1.27 -13.74 -3.91
N ALA A 123 -2.24 -14.29 -3.18
CA ALA A 123 -2.52 -15.71 -3.10
C ALA A 123 -3.79 -16.01 -3.90
N HIS A 124 -3.66 -16.79 -4.96
CA HIS A 124 -4.82 -17.37 -5.64
C HIS A 124 -5.28 -18.59 -4.83
N VAL A 125 -6.54 -18.60 -4.41
CA VAL A 125 -7.06 -19.61 -3.48
C VAL A 125 -8.32 -20.29 -4.01
N GLU A 126 -8.36 -21.61 -3.83
CA GLU A 126 -9.58 -22.40 -3.95
C GLU A 126 -10.19 -22.60 -2.55
N VAL A 127 -11.26 -21.86 -2.27
CA VAL A 127 -11.86 -21.78 -0.94
C VAL A 127 -12.35 -23.14 -0.44
N ASP A 128 -13.05 -23.88 -1.30
CA ASP A 128 -13.64 -25.19 -0.96
C ASP A 128 -12.58 -26.25 -0.70
N LYS A 129 -11.52 -26.26 -1.51
CA LYS A 129 -10.40 -27.20 -1.34
C LYS A 129 -9.42 -26.76 -0.24
N LYS A 130 -9.55 -25.52 0.28
CA LYS A 130 -8.64 -24.91 1.25
C LYS A 130 -7.18 -24.93 0.76
N LEU A 131 -6.97 -24.60 -0.52
CA LEU A 131 -5.67 -24.64 -1.17
C LEU A 131 -5.29 -23.27 -1.75
N VAL A 132 -4.01 -22.94 -1.66
CA VAL A 132 -3.38 -21.87 -2.42
C VAL A 132 -2.85 -22.49 -3.71
N THR A 133 -3.38 -22.10 -4.85
CA THR A 133 -3.00 -22.67 -6.16
C THR A 133 -1.78 -21.98 -6.74
N SER A 134 -1.64 -20.68 -6.51
CA SER A 134 -0.45 -19.90 -6.87
C SER A 134 -0.25 -18.71 -5.94
N VAL A 135 0.99 -18.24 -5.86
CA VAL A 135 1.39 -17.03 -5.14
C VAL A 135 2.20 -16.15 -6.08
N GLN A 136 2.04 -14.84 -5.96
CA GLN A 136 2.88 -13.85 -6.60
C GLN A 136 3.33 -12.80 -5.58
N PHE A 137 4.60 -12.42 -5.63
CA PHE A 137 5.18 -11.37 -4.80
C PHE A 137 5.66 -10.18 -5.63
N TRP A 138 5.49 -8.98 -5.10
CA TRP A 138 6.04 -7.77 -5.70
C TRP A 138 6.33 -6.70 -4.65
N GLY A 139 7.19 -5.76 -5.00
CA GLY A 139 7.62 -4.68 -4.13
C GLY A 139 8.83 -3.97 -4.72
N ASP A 140 9.30 -2.97 -3.99
CA ASP A 140 10.51 -2.21 -4.34
C ASP A 140 11.67 -2.73 -3.51
N PHE A 141 12.32 -3.80 -3.97
CA PHE A 141 13.43 -4.45 -3.30
C PHE A 141 14.42 -5.03 -4.30
N PHE A 142 15.69 -5.12 -3.88
CA PHE A 142 16.72 -5.76 -4.68
C PHE A 142 16.98 -7.18 -4.18
N VAL A 143 17.21 -8.07 -5.14
CA VAL A 143 17.38 -9.49 -4.86
C VAL A 143 18.42 -10.13 -5.76
N THR A 144 19.30 -10.91 -5.15
CA THR A 144 20.27 -11.76 -5.84
C THR A 144 20.23 -13.18 -5.27
N PRO A 145 20.11 -14.24 -6.10
CA PRO A 145 19.93 -14.21 -7.55
C PRO A 145 18.50 -13.81 -7.96
N LYS A 146 18.33 -13.25 -9.16
CA LYS A 146 17.00 -12.84 -9.69
C LYS A 146 15.95 -13.95 -9.71
N ARG A 147 16.37 -15.23 -9.78
CA ARG A 147 15.47 -16.38 -9.83
C ARG A 147 14.85 -16.76 -8.47
N ILE A 148 15.37 -16.25 -7.36
CA ILE A 148 14.93 -16.69 -6.03
C ILE A 148 13.44 -16.41 -5.77
N ILE A 149 12.89 -15.32 -6.31
CA ILE A 149 11.46 -14.99 -6.15
C ILE A 149 10.58 -15.93 -6.99
N PRO A 150 10.79 -16.12 -8.31
CA PRO A 150 10.09 -17.16 -9.06
C PRO A 150 10.22 -18.58 -8.46
N ASP A 151 11.40 -18.93 -7.93
CA ASP A 151 11.61 -20.23 -7.29
C ASP A 151 10.80 -20.37 -5.99
N LEU A 152 10.71 -19.29 -5.19
CA LEU A 152 9.84 -19.22 -4.02
C LEU A 152 8.37 -19.39 -4.43
N GLU A 153 7.88 -18.61 -5.39
CA GLU A 153 6.51 -18.68 -5.91
C GLU A 153 6.15 -20.08 -6.41
N ALA A 154 7.08 -20.73 -7.13
CA ALA A 154 6.90 -22.10 -7.59
C ALA A 154 6.80 -23.09 -6.42
N SER A 155 7.61 -22.92 -5.37
CA SER A 155 7.61 -23.78 -4.18
C SER A 155 6.34 -23.67 -3.31
N LEU A 156 5.56 -22.60 -3.50
CA LEU A 156 4.33 -22.28 -2.79
C LEU A 156 3.05 -22.71 -3.54
N LYS A 157 3.18 -23.34 -4.71
CA LYS A 157 2.02 -23.86 -5.44
C LYS A 157 1.39 -25.04 -4.71
N PHE A 158 0.06 -25.07 -4.66
CA PHE A 158 -0.76 -26.12 -4.07
C PHE A 158 -0.51 -26.38 -2.57
N ILE A 159 -0.09 -25.36 -1.83
CA ILE A 159 0.02 -25.46 -0.37
C ILE A 159 -1.35 -25.30 0.30
N PRO A 160 -1.53 -25.80 1.54
CA PRO A 160 -2.74 -25.52 2.31
C PRO A 160 -2.94 -24.01 2.50
N ALA A 161 -4.18 -23.53 2.34
CA ALA A 161 -4.60 -22.17 2.66
C ALA A 161 -4.68 -21.99 4.19
N ASN A 162 -3.51 -22.01 4.82
CA ASN A 162 -3.31 -21.83 6.25
C ASN A 162 -2.13 -20.87 6.50
N PRO A 163 -2.35 -19.73 7.19
CA PRO A 163 -1.32 -18.71 7.37
C PRO A 163 -0.02 -19.21 8.03
N LYS A 164 -0.14 -20.14 8.99
CA LYS A 164 1.00 -20.71 9.71
C LYS A 164 1.83 -21.62 8.79
N LYS A 165 1.17 -22.53 8.07
CA LYS A 165 1.86 -23.43 7.11
C LYS A 165 2.53 -22.66 5.97
N ALA A 166 1.89 -21.59 5.51
CA ALA A 166 2.48 -20.73 4.49
C ALA A 166 3.76 -20.05 4.99
N ARG A 167 3.76 -19.52 6.22
CA ARG A 167 4.97 -18.98 6.86
C ARG A 167 6.08 -20.02 6.97
N GLU A 168 5.76 -21.19 7.55
CA GLU A 168 6.73 -22.29 7.69
C GLU A 168 7.38 -22.64 6.34
N LYS A 169 6.58 -22.68 5.26
CA LYS A 169 7.08 -22.98 3.91
C LYS A 169 8.02 -21.90 3.36
N VAL A 170 7.70 -20.62 3.60
CA VAL A 170 8.55 -19.49 3.21
C VAL A 170 9.87 -19.51 3.99
N ASP A 171 9.80 -19.71 5.31
CA ASP A 171 10.98 -19.77 6.18
C ASP A 171 11.89 -20.95 5.78
N GLU A 172 11.32 -22.14 5.57
CA GLU A 172 12.07 -23.31 5.08
C GLU A 172 12.74 -23.07 3.73
N PHE A 173 12.08 -22.34 2.82
CA PHE A 173 12.63 -22.04 1.50
C PHE A 173 13.89 -21.17 1.64
N PHE A 174 13.84 -20.12 2.45
CA PHE A 174 14.99 -19.23 2.62
C PHE A 174 16.11 -19.84 3.46
N VAL A 175 15.82 -20.79 4.35
CA VAL A 175 16.87 -21.58 5.03
C VAL A 175 17.66 -22.45 4.05
N LYS A 176 17.00 -23.00 3.01
CA LYS A 176 17.61 -23.95 2.06
C LYS A 176 18.34 -23.28 0.89
N ASN A 177 18.02 -22.03 0.59
CA ASN A 177 18.51 -21.34 -0.60
C ASN A 177 19.41 -20.17 -0.21
N LYS A 178 20.45 -19.92 -1.01
CA LYS A 178 21.26 -18.72 -0.87
C LYS A 178 20.54 -17.54 -1.50
N PHE A 179 20.48 -16.43 -0.76
CA PHE A 179 19.89 -15.19 -1.22
C PHE A 179 20.68 -14.02 -0.63
N ASP A 180 20.59 -12.88 -1.30
CA ASP A 180 21.02 -11.59 -0.82
C ASP A 180 19.92 -10.58 -1.12
N PHE A 181 19.41 -9.94 -0.07
CA PHE A 181 18.33 -8.97 -0.13
C PHE A 181 18.83 -7.60 0.32
N ILE A 182 18.37 -6.55 -0.38
CA ILE A 182 18.56 -5.17 0.06
C ILE A 182 17.18 -4.55 0.25
N GLY A 183 16.92 -4.05 1.45
CA GLY A 183 15.68 -3.38 1.82
C GLY A 183 14.54 -4.31 2.24
N VAL A 184 14.71 -5.64 2.26
CA VAL A 184 13.70 -6.59 2.74
C VAL A 184 14.34 -7.81 3.39
N SER A 185 13.54 -8.59 4.12
CA SER A 185 13.93 -9.86 4.71
C SER A 185 12.92 -10.97 4.40
N PRO A 186 13.27 -12.27 4.60
CA PRO A 186 12.33 -13.39 4.48
C PRO A 186 11.01 -13.18 5.24
N LYS A 187 11.07 -12.49 6.39
CA LYS A 187 9.90 -12.14 7.20
C LYS A 187 8.86 -11.34 6.41
N ASN A 188 9.28 -10.44 5.52
CA ASN A 188 8.35 -9.67 4.70
C ASN A 188 7.47 -10.55 3.81
N PHE A 189 8.07 -11.56 3.17
CA PHE A 189 7.37 -12.50 2.30
C PHE A 189 6.39 -13.37 3.09
N ALA A 190 6.85 -13.90 4.23
CA ALA A 190 6.01 -14.70 5.10
C ALA A 190 4.83 -13.90 5.67
N ASP A 191 5.08 -12.69 6.19
CA ASP A 191 4.05 -11.81 6.73
C ASP A 191 3.01 -11.43 5.67
N ALA A 192 3.45 -11.00 4.48
CA ALA A 192 2.56 -10.60 3.40
C ALA A 192 1.67 -11.77 2.93
N LEU A 193 2.25 -12.97 2.77
CA LEU A 193 1.49 -14.16 2.37
C LEU A 193 0.54 -14.64 3.47
N SER A 194 0.99 -14.66 4.74
CA SER A 194 0.13 -15.00 5.87
C SER A 194 -1.09 -14.07 5.94
N MET A 195 -0.88 -12.76 5.82
CA MET A 195 -1.95 -11.77 5.80
C MET A 195 -2.92 -11.97 4.64
N ALA A 196 -2.42 -12.29 3.44
CA ALA A 196 -3.26 -12.59 2.29
C ALA A 196 -4.15 -13.82 2.54
N ILE A 197 -3.57 -14.91 3.04
CA ILE A 197 -4.29 -16.17 3.27
C ILE A 197 -5.29 -16.03 4.43
N GLU A 198 -4.97 -15.28 5.48
CA GLU A 198 -5.84 -15.11 6.64
C GLU A 198 -7.19 -14.49 6.29
N LYS A 199 -7.21 -13.63 5.26
CA LYS A 199 -8.43 -13.04 4.71
C LYS A 199 -9.42 -14.04 4.13
N ILE A 200 -9.03 -15.30 3.88
CA ILE A 200 -9.93 -16.34 3.37
C ILE A 200 -11.16 -16.53 4.27
N GLU A 201 -11.02 -16.27 5.57
CA GLU A 201 -12.13 -16.37 6.52
C GLU A 201 -13.23 -15.35 6.25
N LEU A 202 -12.89 -14.16 5.73
CA LEU A 202 -13.88 -13.16 5.34
C LEU A 202 -14.65 -13.59 4.08
N VAL A 203 -13.97 -14.27 3.15
CA VAL A 203 -14.62 -14.85 1.96
C VAL A 203 -15.60 -15.95 2.37
N ARG A 204 -15.19 -16.86 3.27
CA ARG A 204 -16.07 -17.91 3.81
C ARG A 204 -17.28 -17.36 4.53
N ARG A 205 -17.18 -16.16 5.09
CA ARG A 205 -18.25 -15.44 5.77
C ARG A 205 -19.14 -14.65 4.81
N GLY A 206 -18.87 -14.68 3.50
CA GLY A 206 -19.76 -14.16 2.44
C GLY A 206 -19.29 -12.86 1.78
N LEU A 207 -18.08 -12.37 2.06
CA LEU A 207 -17.49 -11.30 1.25
C LEU A 207 -16.99 -11.84 -0.10
N THR A 208 -17.02 -11.00 -1.12
CA THR A 208 -16.30 -11.30 -2.36
C THR A 208 -14.79 -11.16 -2.14
N PHE A 209 -13.98 -11.68 -3.07
CA PHE A 209 -12.52 -11.49 -3.05
C PHE A 209 -12.13 -10.00 -3.10
N GLU A 210 -12.82 -9.23 -3.93
CA GLU A 210 -12.62 -7.79 -4.07
C GLU A 210 -12.95 -7.05 -2.77
N GLU A 211 -14.12 -7.32 -2.18
CA GLU A 211 -14.53 -6.75 -0.89
C GLU A 211 -13.54 -7.10 0.22
N THR A 212 -13.06 -8.33 0.22
CA THR A 212 -12.08 -8.83 1.19
C THR A 212 -10.72 -8.15 1.06
N ASN A 213 -10.26 -7.89 -0.17
CA ASN A 213 -9.00 -7.16 -0.41
C ASN A 213 -9.07 -5.72 0.10
N ASN A 214 -10.27 -5.15 0.20
CA ASN A 214 -10.54 -3.84 0.79
C ASN A 214 -10.69 -3.86 2.33
N ILE A 215 -10.40 -4.98 2.98
CA ILE A 215 -10.31 -5.06 4.45
C ILE A 215 -8.85 -5.18 4.87
N MET A 216 -8.44 -4.32 5.80
CA MET A 216 -7.16 -4.35 6.49
C MET A 216 -7.39 -4.62 7.98
N PHE A 217 -6.41 -5.17 8.66
CA PHE A 217 -6.58 -5.57 10.06
C PHE A 217 -5.24 -5.62 10.80
N ALA A 218 -5.30 -5.45 12.13
CA ALA A 218 -4.15 -5.57 13.03
C ALA A 218 -4.56 -6.23 14.34
N ASN A 219 -3.64 -7.00 14.93
CA ASN A 219 -3.78 -7.72 16.20
C ASN A 219 -5.01 -8.63 16.33
N ILE A 220 -5.57 -9.11 15.22
CA ILE A 220 -6.77 -9.94 15.21
C ILE A 220 -6.53 -11.23 14.42
N ASP A 221 -7.08 -12.34 14.93
CA ASP A 221 -7.20 -13.59 14.20
C ASP A 221 -8.58 -13.67 13.55
N LEU A 222 -8.64 -13.55 12.21
CA LEU A 222 -9.91 -13.52 11.48
C LEU A 222 -10.73 -14.82 11.60
N ARG A 223 -10.11 -15.93 12.00
CA ARG A 223 -10.81 -17.20 12.30
C ARG A 223 -11.69 -17.07 13.54
N ARG A 224 -11.33 -16.17 14.45
CA ARG A 224 -11.96 -15.95 15.76
C ARG A 224 -12.65 -14.59 15.83
N ILE A 225 -12.97 -13.97 14.68
CA ILE A 225 -13.50 -12.60 14.58
C ILE A 225 -14.71 -12.34 15.51
N GLU A 226 -15.54 -13.36 15.76
CA GLU A 226 -16.72 -13.28 16.64
C GLU A 226 -16.39 -13.17 18.13
N GLU A 227 -15.17 -13.51 18.54
CA GLU A 227 -14.74 -13.41 19.93
C GLU A 227 -14.25 -12.00 20.30
N TYR A 228 -14.11 -11.13 19.30
CA TYR A 228 -13.64 -9.76 19.49
C TYR A 228 -14.81 -8.80 19.62
N ASP A 229 -14.77 -7.98 20.65
CA ASP A 229 -15.75 -6.92 20.87
C ASP A 229 -15.20 -5.57 20.39
N PHE A 230 -16.08 -4.79 19.77
CA PHE A 230 -15.76 -3.51 19.17
C PHE A 230 -16.75 -2.46 19.66
N GLU A 231 -16.24 -1.38 20.26
CA GLU A 231 -17.09 -0.33 20.85
C GLU A 231 -17.16 0.94 20.00
N TYR A 232 -16.15 1.17 19.16
CA TYR A 232 -15.99 2.42 18.40
C TYR A 232 -15.89 2.15 16.90
N PHE A 233 -16.37 3.13 16.13
CA PHE A 233 -16.03 3.28 14.73
C PHE A 233 -15.19 4.55 14.52
N LEU A 234 -13.95 4.40 14.03
CA LEU A 234 -13.06 5.53 13.76
C LEU A 234 -13.08 5.94 12.28
N PHE A 235 -13.49 7.17 12.01
CA PHE A 235 -13.59 7.76 10.67
C PHE A 235 -12.41 8.68 10.36
N PRO A 236 -11.89 8.71 9.13
CA PRO A 236 -10.82 9.63 8.76
C PRO A 236 -11.38 11.00 8.38
N TYR A 237 -10.73 12.08 8.83
CA TYR A 237 -11.10 13.46 8.46
C TYR A 237 -11.06 13.71 6.95
N CYS A 238 -10.16 13.04 6.22
CA CYS A 238 -10.00 13.22 4.78
C CYS A 238 -11.23 12.78 3.97
N SER A 239 -12.15 12.00 4.56
CA SER A 239 -13.43 11.67 3.94
C SER A 239 -14.56 12.69 4.18
N LYS A 240 -14.34 13.72 5.01
CA LYS A 240 -15.25 14.87 5.09
C LYS A 240 -15.08 15.77 3.85
N LEU A 241 -15.98 16.72 3.61
CA LEU A 241 -15.77 17.75 2.58
C LEU A 241 -14.55 18.62 2.95
N VAL A 242 -13.82 19.13 1.95
CA VAL A 242 -12.69 20.05 2.17
C VAL A 242 -13.14 21.29 2.93
N GLY A 243 -14.27 21.89 2.54
CA GLY A 243 -14.87 23.05 3.22
C GLY A 243 -15.71 22.71 4.46
N CYS A 244 -15.63 21.49 5.00
CA CYS A 244 -16.43 21.12 6.16
C CYS A 244 -15.93 21.85 7.41
N ALA A 245 -16.80 22.64 8.05
CA ALA A 245 -16.48 23.32 9.31
C ALA A 245 -16.05 22.35 10.43
N TRP A 246 -16.50 21.10 10.35
CA TRP A 246 -16.22 20.03 11.31
C TRP A 246 -15.09 19.11 10.85
N ARG A 247 -14.32 19.47 9.80
CA ARG A 247 -13.31 18.57 9.21
C ARG A 247 -12.28 18.11 10.26
N HIS A 248 -11.81 19.03 11.07
CA HIS A 248 -10.82 18.77 12.12
C HIS A 248 -11.44 18.64 13.52
N ASP A 249 -12.76 18.44 13.60
CA ASP A 249 -13.45 18.08 14.82
C ASP A 249 -13.64 16.58 14.93
N VAL A 250 -13.60 16.09 16.17
CA VAL A 250 -13.79 14.68 16.51
C VAL A 250 -15.23 14.21 16.29
N ASP A 251 -16.17 15.15 16.27
CA ASP A 251 -17.59 14.90 16.08
C ASP A 251 -18.03 15.18 14.63
N CYS A 252 -19.22 14.71 14.29
CA CYS A 252 -19.87 15.02 13.03
C CYS A 252 -21.36 15.29 13.32
N PRO A 253 -21.92 16.42 12.85
CA PRO A 253 -23.34 16.72 13.04
C PRO A 253 -24.26 15.89 12.14
N MET A 254 -23.72 15.00 11.30
CA MET A 254 -24.48 14.18 10.35
C MET A 254 -25.37 15.03 9.42
N CYS A 255 -24.83 16.11 8.86
CA CYS A 255 -25.57 17.03 7.98
C CYS A 255 -25.98 16.44 6.61
N GLY A 256 -25.61 15.19 6.31
CA GLY A 256 -25.91 14.53 5.03
C GLY A 256 -25.08 14.98 3.83
N GLN A 257 -24.09 15.86 3.99
CA GLN A 257 -23.34 16.44 2.86
C GLN A 257 -22.15 15.60 2.36
N CYS A 258 -21.74 14.55 3.08
CA CYS A 258 -20.67 13.64 2.66
C CYS A 258 -20.86 12.25 3.27
N SER A 259 -20.08 11.28 2.78
CA SER A 259 -20.16 9.89 3.23
C SER A 259 -19.91 9.71 4.73
N VAL A 260 -19.17 10.61 5.39
CA VAL A 260 -18.91 10.51 6.84
C VAL A 260 -20.19 10.68 7.66
N GLY A 261 -21.12 11.55 7.24
CA GLY A 261 -22.40 11.70 7.93
C GLY A 261 -23.22 10.41 7.92
N GLU A 262 -23.37 9.81 6.75
CA GLU A 262 -24.04 8.50 6.60
C GLU A 262 -23.26 7.38 7.32
N GLY A 263 -21.92 7.43 7.31
CA GLY A 263 -21.07 6.52 8.07
C GLY A 263 -21.35 6.57 9.58
N TYR A 264 -21.47 7.78 10.15
CA TYR A 264 -21.83 7.98 11.57
C TYR A 264 -23.18 7.35 11.90
N GLU A 265 -24.19 7.56 11.04
CA GLU A 265 -25.52 6.96 11.21
C GLU A 265 -25.44 5.42 11.21
N ILE A 266 -24.69 4.83 10.26
CA ILE A 266 -24.47 3.38 10.17
C ILE A 266 -23.78 2.85 11.44
N ALA A 267 -22.78 3.55 11.96
CA ALA A 267 -22.07 3.16 13.18
C ALA A 267 -23.00 3.18 14.40
N LEU A 268 -23.78 4.26 14.57
CA LEU A 268 -24.74 4.41 15.67
C LEU A 268 -25.85 3.36 15.61
N ALA A 269 -26.44 3.13 14.43
CA ALA A 269 -27.41 2.04 14.20
C ALA A 269 -26.79 0.66 14.48
N SER A 270 -25.47 0.55 14.32
CA SER A 270 -24.68 -0.62 14.64
C SER A 270 -24.18 -0.66 16.09
N GLY A 271 -24.66 0.22 16.97
CA GLY A 271 -24.33 0.23 18.40
C GLY A 271 -22.88 0.64 18.70
N LEU A 272 -22.16 1.15 17.69
CA LEU A 272 -20.80 1.65 17.83
C LEU A 272 -20.81 3.15 18.08
N LYS A 273 -19.83 3.63 18.84
CA LYS A 273 -19.60 5.06 19.06
C LYS A 273 -18.74 5.61 17.91
N PRO A 274 -19.27 6.47 17.04
CA PRO A 274 -18.49 7.06 15.96
C PRO A 274 -17.54 8.14 16.51
N MET A 275 -16.34 8.26 15.92
CA MET A 275 -15.38 9.32 16.22
C MET A 275 -14.53 9.63 14.99
N THR A 276 -14.26 10.90 14.71
CA THR A 276 -13.38 11.32 13.62
C THR A 276 -11.95 11.46 14.13
N ILE A 277 -11.02 10.84 13.42
CA ILE A 277 -9.58 10.99 13.57
C ILE A 277 -9.11 12.10 12.65
N THR A 278 -8.43 13.10 13.22
CA THR A 278 -8.15 14.40 12.59
C THR A 278 -6.68 14.60 12.22
N SER A 279 -5.81 13.72 12.73
CA SER A 279 -4.40 13.62 12.36
C SER A 279 -3.84 12.26 12.79
N PHE A 280 -2.62 11.94 12.36
CA PHE A 280 -1.92 10.77 12.85
C PHE A 280 -1.62 10.86 14.36
N GLU A 281 -1.24 12.04 14.84
CA GLU A 281 -0.99 12.30 16.26
C GLU A 281 -2.26 12.06 17.08
N HIS A 282 -3.40 12.51 16.58
CA HIS A 282 -4.70 12.25 17.19
C HIS A 282 -5.02 10.74 17.18
N LEU A 283 -4.74 10.00 16.10
CA LEU A 283 -4.92 8.54 16.09
C LEU A 283 -4.15 7.86 17.23
N VAL A 284 -2.86 8.20 17.38
CA VAL A 284 -1.99 7.62 18.41
C VAL A 284 -2.49 7.98 19.82
N GLN A 285 -2.95 9.21 20.03
CA GLN A 285 -3.57 9.63 21.29
C GLN A 285 -4.86 8.86 21.57
N THR A 286 -5.71 8.68 20.56
CA THR A 286 -6.96 7.93 20.64
C THR A 286 -6.71 6.46 20.97
N HIS A 287 -5.71 5.82 20.38
CA HIS A 287 -5.33 4.45 20.77
C HIS A 287 -4.95 4.34 22.26
N ARG A 288 -4.15 5.29 22.76
CA ARG A 288 -3.80 5.34 24.20
C ARG A 288 -5.04 5.53 25.07
N TRP A 289 -5.94 6.41 24.65
CA TRP A 289 -7.17 6.71 25.37
C TRP A 289 -8.13 5.52 25.41
N LEU A 290 -8.33 4.83 24.28
CA LEU A 290 -9.14 3.62 24.19
C LEU A 290 -8.63 2.53 25.14
N ARG A 291 -7.31 2.30 25.17
CA ARG A 291 -6.69 1.36 26.10
C ARG A 291 -6.94 1.72 27.56
N LYS A 292 -6.78 2.99 27.93
CA LYS A 292 -7.05 3.47 29.31
C LYS A 292 -8.50 3.25 29.73
N LYS A 293 -9.44 3.29 28.78
CA LYS A 293 -10.86 2.98 29.00
C LYS A 293 -11.18 1.48 29.06
N GLY A 294 -10.20 0.61 28.82
CA GLY A 294 -10.40 -0.84 28.79
C GLY A 294 -10.97 -1.37 27.47
N VAL A 295 -11.14 -0.51 26.46
CA VAL A 295 -11.62 -0.90 25.12
C VAL A 295 -10.62 -1.86 24.49
N LYS A 296 -11.11 -2.98 23.94
CA LYS A 296 -10.27 -4.03 23.35
C LYS A 296 -10.05 -3.86 21.86
N GLY A 297 -10.97 -3.24 21.15
CA GLY A 297 -10.86 -3.06 19.70
C GLY A 297 -11.77 -1.98 19.15
N TYR A 298 -11.50 -1.59 17.90
CA TYR A 298 -12.36 -0.69 17.13
C TYR A 298 -12.41 -1.11 15.66
N ILE A 299 -13.47 -0.69 14.98
CA ILE A 299 -13.59 -0.75 13.53
C ILE A 299 -13.30 0.65 12.99
N GLY A 300 -12.70 0.79 11.81
CA GLY A 300 -12.49 2.11 11.25
C GLY A 300 -12.34 2.11 9.74
N SER A 301 -11.88 3.22 9.20
CA SER A 301 -11.54 3.34 7.79
C SER A 301 -10.30 4.20 7.57
N CYS A 302 -9.45 3.79 6.64
CA CYS A 302 -8.28 4.55 6.19
C CYS A 302 -7.83 4.05 4.80
N CYS A 303 -6.91 4.76 4.14
CA CYS A 303 -6.30 4.27 2.89
C CYS A 303 -5.20 3.22 3.18
N GLU A 304 -4.89 2.38 2.19
CA GLU A 304 -3.86 1.35 2.32
C GLU A 304 -2.49 1.98 2.59
N GLU A 305 -2.18 3.09 1.93
CA GLU A 305 -0.90 3.78 2.10
C GLU A 305 -0.68 4.27 3.53
N PHE A 306 -1.75 4.78 4.17
CA PHE A 306 -1.70 5.20 5.57
C PHE A 306 -1.53 3.99 6.50
N PHE A 307 -2.32 2.93 6.29
CA PHE A 307 -2.21 1.70 7.08
C PHE A 307 -0.82 1.08 6.99
N VAL A 308 -0.30 0.95 5.76
CA VAL A 308 1.03 0.42 5.50
C VAL A 308 2.06 1.35 6.14
N LYS A 309 1.97 2.68 5.97
CA LYS A 309 2.91 3.64 6.58
C LYS A 309 3.03 3.53 8.08
N HIS A 310 1.92 3.29 8.76
CA HIS A 310 1.84 3.31 10.22
C HIS A 310 1.59 1.92 10.81
N LYS A 311 2.05 0.87 10.12
CA LYS A 311 1.77 -0.53 10.47
C LYS A 311 2.28 -0.87 11.87
N ASP A 312 3.47 -0.42 12.22
CA ASP A 312 4.08 -0.67 13.53
C ASP A 312 3.27 0.00 14.66
N GLU A 313 2.69 1.19 14.41
CA GLU A 313 1.82 1.85 15.37
C GLU A 313 0.45 1.18 15.50
N PHE A 314 -0.10 0.65 14.40
CA PHE A 314 -1.31 -0.18 14.46
C PHE A 314 -1.06 -1.47 15.26
N ASP A 315 0.04 -2.18 14.99
CA ASP A 315 0.39 -3.41 15.71
C ASP A 315 0.72 -3.11 17.18
N GLY A 316 1.57 -2.12 17.43
CA GLY A 316 1.94 -1.66 18.77
C GLY A 316 0.81 -1.02 19.57
N SER A 317 -0.35 -0.75 18.95
CA SER A 317 -1.52 -0.25 19.66
C SER A 317 -2.07 -1.23 20.69
N GLY A 318 -1.86 -2.54 20.51
CA GLY A 318 -2.46 -3.60 21.32
C GLY A 318 -3.99 -3.64 21.27
N LEU A 319 -4.62 -2.91 20.33
CA LEU A 319 -6.05 -2.95 20.07
C LEU A 319 -6.31 -3.93 18.93
N ASN A 320 -7.44 -4.64 18.97
CA ASN A 320 -7.93 -5.46 17.87
C ASN A 320 -8.58 -4.54 16.83
N ILE A 321 -8.11 -4.58 15.58
CA ILE A 321 -8.43 -3.53 14.60
C ILE A 321 -8.90 -4.16 13.30
N ILE A 322 -10.03 -3.67 12.80
CA ILE A 322 -10.53 -3.93 11.45
C ILE A 322 -10.73 -2.58 10.76
N LEU A 323 -10.17 -2.42 9.57
CA LEU A 323 -10.21 -1.20 8.79
C LEU A 323 -10.80 -1.50 7.42
N VAL A 324 -11.83 -0.74 7.05
CA VAL A 324 -12.36 -0.73 5.69
C VAL A 324 -11.56 0.28 4.87
N ARG A 325 -11.00 -0.17 3.74
CA ARG A 325 -10.25 0.70 2.85
C ARG A 325 -11.18 1.79 2.32
N ILE A 326 -10.75 3.04 2.44
CA ILE A 326 -11.40 4.15 1.74
C ILE A 326 -10.85 4.22 0.32
N ASP A 327 -11.72 4.55 -0.62
CA ASP A 327 -11.28 4.73 -2.00
C ASP A 327 -10.52 6.05 -2.06
N SER A 328 -9.21 5.95 -2.26
CA SER A 328 -8.50 6.99 -2.98
C SER A 328 -8.96 6.84 -4.43
N ALA A 329 -10.05 7.54 -4.78
CA ALA A 329 -10.05 8.12 -6.12
C ALA A 329 -8.76 8.93 -6.15
N THR A 330 -7.68 8.35 -6.70
CA THR A 330 -6.52 9.13 -7.09
C THR A 330 -7.12 10.31 -7.83
N CYS A 331 -6.89 11.54 -7.35
CA CYS A 331 -7.54 12.76 -7.82
C CYS A 331 -7.40 13.03 -9.33
N TYR A 332 -6.80 12.10 -10.07
CA TYR A 332 -6.69 11.99 -11.51
C TYR A 332 -8.00 11.68 -12.24
N GLU A 333 -8.93 10.91 -11.66
CA GLU A 333 -10.21 10.63 -12.33
C GLU A 333 -11.17 11.85 -12.27
N LEU A 334 -11.00 12.71 -11.26
CA LEU A 334 -11.69 13.99 -11.15
C LEU A 334 -10.85 15.08 -11.83
N SER A 335 -11.06 15.20 -13.14
CA SER A 335 -10.53 16.22 -14.03
C SER A 335 -10.85 17.65 -13.58
N GLN A 336 -10.12 18.20 -12.60
CA GLN A 336 -10.10 19.65 -12.32
C GLN A 336 -8.69 20.13 -11.93
N ALA A 337 -7.83 20.20 -12.94
CA ALA A 337 -6.46 20.72 -12.90
C ALA A 337 -6.36 22.25 -12.63
N LYS A 338 -7.25 22.85 -11.83
CA LYS A 338 -7.17 24.28 -11.45
C LYS A 338 -7.31 24.55 -9.96
N ALA A 339 -7.92 23.66 -9.17
CA ALA A 339 -8.06 23.86 -7.72
C ALA A 339 -6.78 23.54 -6.93
N ALA A 340 -5.94 22.62 -7.44
CA ALA A 340 -4.62 22.30 -6.89
C ALA A 340 -3.66 23.51 -6.79
N TYR A 341 -3.85 24.51 -7.65
CA TYR A 341 -2.94 25.65 -7.81
C TYR A 341 -2.97 26.66 -6.65
N ARG A 342 -4.02 26.69 -5.83
CA ARG A 342 -4.14 27.67 -4.74
C ARG A 342 -3.54 27.22 -3.40
N GLY A 343 -3.03 25.99 -3.31
CA GLY A 343 -2.60 25.42 -2.03
C GLY A 343 -3.77 25.08 -1.09
N GLU A 344 -5.01 25.13 -1.60
CA GLU A 344 -6.25 24.79 -0.91
C GLU A 344 -6.69 23.34 -1.18
N PHE A 345 -5.84 22.55 -1.85
CA PHE A 345 -6.20 21.20 -2.26
C PHE A 345 -5.93 20.20 -1.15
N GLU A 346 -6.94 20.01 -0.32
CA GLU A 346 -7.08 18.78 0.43
C GLU A 346 -7.85 17.79 -0.44
N SER A 347 -7.29 16.62 -0.69
CA SER A 347 -8.03 15.56 -1.36
C SER A 347 -9.17 15.08 -0.46
N GLN A 348 -10.35 14.95 -1.05
CA GLN A 348 -11.48 14.30 -0.41
C GLN A 348 -11.55 12.85 -0.87
N THR A 349 -11.49 11.91 0.07
CA THR A 349 -11.74 10.49 -0.16
C THR A 349 -13.20 10.16 0.12
N GLU A 350 -13.68 9.01 -0.36
CA GLU A 350 -15.03 8.53 -0.03
C GLU A 350 -14.98 7.24 0.78
N LEU A 351 -15.93 7.10 1.71
CA LEU A 351 -16.08 5.86 2.47
C LEU A 351 -16.77 4.81 1.62
N ASN A 352 -16.30 3.57 1.67
CA ASN A 352 -17.01 2.44 1.09
C ASN A 352 -18.16 2.00 2.02
N LEU A 353 -19.27 2.76 2.02
CA LEU A 353 -20.40 2.55 2.91
C LEU A 353 -21.07 1.17 2.73
N LYS A 354 -21.03 0.63 1.51
CA LYS A 354 -21.53 -0.73 1.22
C LYS A 354 -20.70 -1.78 1.95
N LEU A 355 -19.38 -1.68 1.87
CA LEU A 355 -18.48 -2.61 2.55
C LEU A 355 -18.51 -2.42 4.06
N ILE A 356 -18.61 -1.19 4.56
CA ILE A 356 -18.80 -0.91 6.00
C ILE A 356 -20.02 -1.67 6.55
N ARG A 357 -21.19 -1.56 5.89
CA ARG A 357 -22.39 -2.29 6.31
C ARG A 357 -22.19 -3.80 6.34
N LYS A 358 -21.53 -4.36 5.31
CA LYS A 358 -21.21 -5.79 5.26
C LYS A 358 -20.29 -6.20 6.40
N THR A 359 -19.18 -5.47 6.62
CA THR A 359 -18.21 -5.74 7.69
C THR A 359 -18.88 -5.73 9.06
N LEU A 360 -19.75 -4.75 9.34
CA LEU A 360 -20.50 -4.69 10.59
C LEU A 360 -21.47 -5.88 10.76
N GLY A 361 -22.08 -6.34 9.68
CA GLY A 361 -22.92 -7.54 9.67
C GLY A 361 -22.17 -8.84 9.93
N LEU A 362 -20.88 -8.91 9.63
CA LEU A 362 -20.03 -10.10 9.87
C LEU A 362 -19.53 -10.22 11.30
N ILE A 363 -19.33 -9.08 11.95
CA ILE A 363 -18.69 -8.98 13.27
C ILE A 363 -19.71 -9.13 14.39
N ARG A 364 -20.98 -8.76 14.16
CA ARG A 364 -22.03 -8.94 15.15
C ARG A 364 -22.37 -10.42 15.30
N PRO A 365 -22.45 -10.97 16.52
CA PRO A 365 -23.06 -12.27 16.71
C PRO A 365 -24.49 -12.19 16.17
N ARG A 366 -24.91 -13.19 15.39
CA ARG A 366 -26.33 -13.40 15.08
C ARG A 366 -27.06 -13.60 16.40
N LYS A 367 -27.49 -12.53 17.08
CA LYS A 367 -28.51 -12.63 18.09
C LYS A 367 -29.71 -13.23 17.40
N SER A 368 -30.11 -14.40 17.88
CA SER A 368 -31.34 -15.08 17.52
C SER A 368 -32.45 -14.05 17.36
N ILE A 369 -33.06 -14.03 16.19
CA ILE A 369 -34.42 -13.53 16.03
C ILE A 369 -35.27 -14.49 16.88
N THR A 370 -35.40 -14.21 18.17
CA THR A 370 -36.55 -14.67 18.94
C THR A 370 -37.69 -13.78 18.49
N ALA A 371 -38.52 -14.33 17.61
CA ALA A 371 -39.86 -13.82 17.40
C ALA A 371 -40.59 -13.90 18.74
N GLU A 372 -41.03 -12.75 19.25
CA GLU A 372 -42.18 -12.68 20.16
C GLU A 372 -43.47 -12.73 19.33
#